data_AF-A0A2C6MGF6-F1
#
_entry.id   AF-A0A2C6MGF6-F1
#
_cell.length_a   1.000
_cell.length_b   1.000
_cell.length_c   1.000
_cell.angle_alpha   90.00
_cell.angle_beta   90.00
_cell.angle_gamma   90.00
#
_symmetry.space_group_name_H-M   'P 1'
#
loop_
_entity.id
_entity.type
_entity.pdbx_description
1 polymer ?
#
loop_
_entity_poly.entity_id
_entity_poly.type
_entity_poly.pdbx_seq_one_letter_code
_entity_poly.pdbx_strand_id
1 'polypeptide(L)'
;MSINKMSHKGQVVIPKHLRDKYGLKPEQNIRITEIDGHIAIIPLFDDPIKDTRGILKKTHPKITFSADELIKEYREEEKSLESHREDGF
;
A
#
# COMPACT_ATOMS: atom_id res chain seq x y z
N MET A 1 8.54 23.95 -9.63
CA MET A 1 9.93 23.52 -9.36
C MET A 1 10.47 24.38 -8.24
N SER A 2 10.99 23.79 -7.17
CA SER A 2 11.53 24.52 -6.01
C SER A 2 12.99 24.11 -5.83
N ILE A 3 13.91 25.07 -5.96
CA ILE A 3 15.33 24.85 -5.68
C ILE A 3 15.54 25.16 -4.20
N ASN A 4 15.99 24.18 -3.43
CA ASN A 4 16.29 24.35 -2.00
C ASN A 4 17.79 24.21 -1.78
N LYS A 5 18.31 25.02 -0.86
CA LYS A 5 19.71 24.93 -0.44
C LYS A 5 19.87 23.77 0.55
N MET A 6 20.89 22.97 0.34
CA MET A 6 21.32 21.96 1.30
C MET A 6 22.06 22.62 2.47
N SER A 7 21.77 22.20 3.70
CA SER A 7 22.50 22.66 4.88
C SER A 7 23.93 22.10 4.89
N HIS A 8 24.82 22.69 5.69
CA HIS A 8 26.18 22.18 5.87
C HIS A 8 26.24 20.73 6.38
N LYS A 9 25.15 20.25 7.01
CA LYS A 9 25.02 18.88 7.51
C LYS A 9 24.27 17.96 6.55
N GLY A 10 24.03 18.39 5.31
CA GLY A 10 23.32 17.59 4.31
C GLY A 10 21.79 17.58 4.45
N GLN A 11 21.21 18.45 5.28
CA GLN A 11 19.76 18.50 5.46
C GLN A 11 19.10 19.30 4.32
N VAL A 12 17.97 18.79 3.81
CA VAL A 12 17.16 19.47 2.80
C VAL A 12 15.74 19.60 3.31
N VAL A 13 15.14 20.79 3.16
CA VAL A 13 13.75 21.02 3.55
C VAL A 13 12.83 20.47 2.46
N ILE A 14 11.92 19.57 2.84
CA ILE A 14 10.84 19.11 1.95
C ILE A 14 9.74 20.19 1.93
N PRO A 15 9.46 20.82 0.79
CA PRO A 15 8.42 21.84 0.68
C PRO A 15 7.05 21.34 1.12
N LYS A 16 6.24 22.22 1.74
CA LYS A 16 4.91 21.90 2.29
C LYS A 16 4.02 21.16 1.28
N HIS A 17 3.94 21.64 0.04
CA HIS A 17 3.09 21.02 -0.99
C HIS A 17 3.46 19.56 -1.30
N LEU A 18 4.75 19.18 -1.20
CA LEU A 18 5.16 17.78 -1.36
C LEU A 18 4.84 16.97 -0.11
N ARG A 19 5.04 17.54 1.09
CA ARG A 19 4.65 16.86 2.33
C ARG A 19 3.15 16.53 2.35
N ASP A 20 2.31 17.49 1.97
CA ASP A 20 0.86 17.34 1.93
C ASP A 20 0.45 16.31 0.86
N LYS A 21 1.06 16.37 -0.34
CA LYS A 21 0.77 15.45 -1.45
C LYS A 21 1.11 13.99 -1.13
N TYR A 22 2.22 13.76 -0.43
CA TYR A 22 2.71 12.42 -0.10
C TYR A 22 2.42 12.00 1.34
N GLY A 23 1.62 12.78 2.09
CA GLY A 23 1.20 12.47 3.45
C GLY A 23 2.34 12.39 4.48
N LEU A 24 3.45 13.11 4.26
CA LEU A 24 4.60 13.13 5.16
C LEU A 24 4.26 13.91 6.43
N LYS A 25 4.32 13.25 7.58
CA LYS A 25 4.07 13.88 8.88
C LYS A 25 5.39 14.30 9.55
N PRO A 26 5.37 15.34 10.41
CA PRO A 26 6.50 15.62 11.30
C PRO A 26 6.85 14.38 12.13
N GLU A 27 8.14 14.20 12.42
CA GLU A 27 8.68 13.11 13.27
C GLU A 27 8.44 11.68 12.76
N GLN A 28 7.91 11.54 11.54
CA GLN A 28 7.68 10.26 10.92
C GLN A 28 9.00 9.58 10.51
N ASN A 29 9.07 8.26 10.71
CA ASN A 29 10.16 7.45 10.19
C ASN A 29 10.17 7.44 8.65
N ILE A 30 11.33 7.67 8.05
CA ILE A 30 11.52 7.67 6.60
C ILE A 30 12.70 6.77 6.22
N ARG A 31 12.57 6.11 5.07
CA ARG A 31 13.68 5.40 4.41
C ARG A 31 14.26 6.29 3.32
N ILE A 32 15.58 6.42 3.33
CA ILE A 32 16.35 7.10 2.28
C ILE A 32 17.10 6.03 1.50
N THR A 33 16.95 6.02 0.18
CA THR A 33 17.60 5.04 -0.71
C THR A 33 17.82 5.64 -2.10
N GLU A 34 18.49 4.92 -2.99
CA GLU A 34 18.70 5.31 -4.38
C GLU A 34 17.77 4.50 -5.29
N ILE A 35 17.05 5.19 -6.17
CA ILE A 35 16.20 4.59 -7.21
C ILE A 35 16.44 5.38 -8.49
N ASP A 36 16.81 4.69 -9.57
CA ASP A 36 17.03 5.26 -10.90
C ASP A 36 17.99 6.48 -10.90
N GLY A 37 19.07 6.41 -10.11
CA GLY A 37 20.06 7.49 -9.99
C GLY A 37 19.58 8.71 -9.18
N HIS A 38 18.45 8.60 -8.49
CA HIS A 38 17.87 9.66 -7.66
C HIS A 38 17.77 9.22 -6.19
N ILE A 39 17.91 10.18 -5.28
CA ILE A 39 17.62 9.94 -3.86
C ILE A 39 16.10 9.86 -3.68
N ALA A 40 15.62 8.69 -3.30
CA ALA A 40 14.23 8.43 -2.96
C ALA A 40 14.01 8.56 -1.44
N ILE A 41 13.00 9.33 -1.07
CA ILE A 41 12.53 9.46 0.31
C ILE A 41 11.19 8.74 0.40
N ILE A 42 11.13 7.68 1.19
CA ILE A 42 9.97 6.81 1.29
C ILE A 42 9.44 6.86 2.73
N PRO A 43 8.19 7.32 2.96
CA PRO A 43 7.58 7.29 4.28
C PRO A 43 7.44 5.85 4.78
N LEU A 44 7.79 5.62 6.04
CA LEU A 44 7.51 4.37 6.74
C LEU A 44 6.26 4.53 7.61
N PHE A 45 5.52 3.44 7.78
CA PHE A 45 4.39 3.36 8.70
C PHE A 45 4.92 3.05 10.10
N ASP A 46 4.41 3.75 11.11
CA ASP A 46 4.82 3.55 12.50
C ASP A 46 4.21 2.26 13.06
N ASP A 47 2.99 1.92 12.65
CA ASP A 47 2.36 0.63 12.93
C ASP A 47 1.78 0.08 11.62
N PRO A 48 2.49 -0.85 10.94
CA PRO A 48 2.06 -1.36 9.64
C PRO A 48 0.69 -2.06 9.69
N ILE A 49 0.24 -2.55 10.85
CA ILE A 49 -1.06 -3.22 10.99
C ILE A 49 -2.17 -2.18 11.16
N LYS A 50 -1.98 -1.19 12.04
CA LYS A 50 -2.98 -0.13 12.25
C LYS A 50 -3.09 0.79 11.04
N ASP A 51 -1.97 1.15 10.43
CA ASP A 51 -1.92 2.12 9.33
C ASP A 51 -2.44 1.55 8.00
N THR A 52 -2.34 0.23 7.80
CA THR A 52 -2.87 -0.45 6.60
C THR A 52 -4.31 -0.97 6.78
N ARG A 53 -4.84 -0.97 8.01
CA ARG A 53 -6.21 -1.42 8.28
C ARG A 53 -7.22 -0.60 7.46
N GLY A 54 -7.94 -1.29 6.57
CA GLY A 54 -8.96 -0.67 5.72
C GLY A 54 -8.44 -0.07 4.41
N ILE A 55 -7.17 -0.31 4.03
CA ILE A 55 -6.63 0.12 2.73
C ILE A 55 -7.45 -0.42 1.55
N LEU A 56 -7.93 -1.67 1.64
CA LEU A 56 -8.76 -2.30 0.62
C LEU A 56 -10.10 -1.57 0.44
N LYS A 57 -10.72 -1.06 1.51
CA LYS A 57 -11.95 -0.26 1.44
C LYS A 57 -11.74 1.07 0.70
N LYS A 58 -10.53 1.65 0.80
CA LYS A 58 -10.20 2.92 0.15
C LYS A 58 -9.82 2.73 -1.31
N THR A 59 -9.03 1.70 -1.63
CA THR A 59 -8.54 1.45 -2.99
C THR A 59 -9.59 0.78 -3.87
N HIS A 60 -10.45 -0.05 -3.28
CA HIS A 60 -11.52 -0.75 -3.99
C HIS A 60 -12.86 -0.52 -3.30
N PRO A 61 -13.44 0.69 -3.44
CA PRO A 61 -14.72 1.04 -2.81
C PRO A 61 -15.90 0.19 -3.31
N LYS A 62 -15.71 -0.62 -4.36
CA LYS A 62 -16.71 -1.51 -4.97
C LYS A 62 -16.52 -3.00 -4.63
N ILE A 63 -15.60 -3.37 -3.73
CA ILE A 63 -15.62 -4.73 -3.17
C ILE A 63 -16.82 -4.79 -2.23
N THR A 64 -17.95 -5.19 -2.80
CA THR A 64 -19.24 -5.33 -2.10
C THR A 64 -19.33 -6.68 -1.39
N PHE A 65 -18.47 -7.63 -1.75
CA PHE A 65 -18.47 -8.97 -1.17
C PHE A 65 -17.78 -9.00 0.18
N SER A 66 -18.43 -9.63 1.15
CA SER A 66 -17.86 -10.05 2.41
C SER A 66 -16.75 -11.09 2.17
N ALA A 67 -15.77 -11.16 3.07
CA ALA A 67 -14.80 -12.26 3.07
C ALA A 67 -15.50 -13.63 3.11
N ASP A 68 -16.64 -13.71 3.79
CA ASP A 68 -17.46 -14.93 3.90
C ASP A 68 -18.07 -15.35 2.56
N GLU A 69 -18.52 -14.38 1.76
CA GLU A 69 -19.12 -14.63 0.43
C GLU A 69 -18.06 -15.16 -0.55
N LEU A 70 -16.86 -14.57 -0.54
CA LEU A 70 -15.74 -15.06 -1.34
C LEU A 70 -15.33 -16.48 -0.94
N ILE A 71 -15.21 -16.76 0.36
CA ILE A 71 -14.86 -18.11 0.84
C ILE A 71 -15.92 -19.14 0.44
N LYS A 72 -17.19 -18.76 0.46
CA LYS A 72 -18.29 -19.62 0.04
C LYS A 72 -18.23 -19.93 -1.45
N GLU A 73 -17.99 -18.92 -2.29
CA GLU A 73 -17.87 -19.08 -3.74
C GLU A 73 -16.72 -20.04 -4.11
N TYR A 74 -15.53 -19.84 -3.55
CA TYR A 74 -14.39 -20.74 -3.76
C TYR A 74 -14.71 -22.19 -3.36
N ARG A 75 -15.42 -22.38 -2.25
CA ARG A 75 -15.80 -23.72 -1.78
C ARG A 75 -16.86 -24.38 -2.67
N GLU A 76 -17.74 -23.60 -3.29
CA GLU A 76 -18.72 -24.10 -4.26
C GLU A 76 -18.06 -24.46 -5.60
N GLU A 77 -17.09 -23.65 -6.06
CA GLU A 77 -16.28 -23.95 -7.23
C GLU A 77 -15.47 -25.25 -7.06
N GLU A 78 -14.79 -25.45 -5.92
CA GLU A 78 -14.03 -26.69 -5.66
C GLU A 78 -14.91 -27.93 -5.75
N LYS A 79 -16.09 -27.91 -5.12
CA LYS A 79 -17.05 -29.02 -5.17
C LYS A 79 -17.53 -29.34 -6.59
N SER A 80 -17.72 -28.29 -7.41
CA SER A 80 -18.12 -28.47 -8.81
C SER A 80 -17.01 -29.12 -9.64
N LEU A 81 -15.74 -28.78 -9.38
CA LEU A 81 -14.60 -29.37 -10.07
C LEU A 81 -14.36 -30.83 -9.64
N GLU A 82 -14.62 -31.15 -8.38
CA GLU A 82 -14.57 -32.52 -7.86
C GLU A 82 -15.64 -33.41 -8.51
N SER A 83 -16.88 -32.95 -8.63
CA SER A 83 -17.94 -33.72 -9.28
C SER A 83 -17.66 -33.96 -10.77
N HIS A 84 -17.16 -32.95 -11.50
CA HIS A 84 -16.76 -33.11 -12.92
C HIS A 84 -15.57 -34.07 -13.11
N ARG A 85 -14.76 -34.30 -12.07
CA ARG A 85 -13.68 -35.28 -12.08
C ARG A 85 -14.15 -36.71 -11.81
N GLU A 86 -15.21 -36.89 -11.03
CA GLU A 86 -15.79 -38.20 -10.75
C GLU A 86 -16.68 -38.72 -11.89
N ASP A 87 -17.37 -37.84 -12.63
CA ASP A 87 -18.24 -38.20 -13.76
C ASP A 87 -17.47 -38.54 -15.08
N GLY A 88 -16.14 -38.45 -15.05
CA GLY A 88 -15.25 -38.67 -16.20
C GLY A 88 -14.60 -40.05 -16.30
N PHE A 89 -15.08 -41.05 -15.56
CA PHE A 89 -14.61 -42.44 -15.59
C PHE A 89 -15.62 -43.40 -16.24
#